data_AF-A0A2V5I4S4-F1
#
_entry.id   AF-A0A2V5I4S4-F1
#
_cell.length_a   1.000
_cell.length_b   1.000
_cell.length_c   1.000
_cell.angle_alpha   90.00
_cell.angle_beta   90.00
_cell.angle_gamma   90.00
#
_symmetry.space_group_name_H-M   'P 1'
#
loop_
_entity.id
_entity.type
_entity.pdbx_description
1 polymer ?
#
loop_
_entity_poly.entity_id
_entity_poly.type
_entity_poly.pdbx_seq_one_letter_code
_entity_poly.pdbx_strand_id
1 'polypeptide(L)'
;MGKLNYLARRISGLKAGQAVSKDLKKRFPPGAGSKSAARDPFVEIDVTGKVLTDEGLAQFIGDLVDCLEFRDREHPMGLAKVTELHLSGNRLTVDSLPMLAEVVKRSAGDLRELDLSNNDIQITTSDAVRKWANFLNSFQKCFVLRKLDLGGNALGRAGIEHLARIYMKSDLDFLEGDAHEVLALDSEDEEHSSTPESMAEGNARLKVIAGKENESTARKKKSPSLPKPEQKNADTRFLLSLAHTYAELKKYACTRGLRSIPYLILTDVSMTSHSAIQLIPMLDLQRAPESLLGFLPVVGKAVVLPESAASCKSIIWRPNDKLAPHVLRMIEVAEALQQLRESKASDTSSETSQDLDSASQQKLQSKLRTEFTRVCKRVRLEVIRADGVHSSTIWSTALRMMLVARALLLEDRDRPIECEDNDILERMPIPRPTEGPVVSFPMDPDSDDSSSGEPTYYHVENAAPSGPFHPSAVSFDSQFPNLPSAAPGPPLALRIPSGDLSDTNQTRRAPLPSQPAATATRRRNIRDSGKQEWRYDLPFNIWRRIIAEAVGADGILDLEQQTRIMHYASDWDVVAYGVQIKGTELHQQLWKFLESVGCFTYSPL
;
A
#
# COMPACT_ATOMS: atom_id res chain seq x y z
N MET A 1 -30.28 -21.91 6.46
CA MET A 1 -29.86 -20.50 6.41
C MET A 1 -31.07 -19.61 6.18
N GLY A 2 -31.25 -18.57 6.99
CA GLY A 2 -32.34 -17.61 6.83
C GLY A 2 -32.04 -16.57 5.75
N LYS A 3 -32.64 -16.69 4.57
CA LYS A 3 -32.44 -15.75 3.46
C LYS A 3 -33.43 -14.59 3.52
N LEU A 4 -32.94 -13.37 3.74
CA LEU A 4 -33.70 -12.13 3.69
C LEU A 4 -33.52 -11.49 2.31
N ASN A 5 -34.25 -12.01 1.32
CA ASN A 5 -34.20 -11.52 -0.06
C ASN A 5 -35.38 -10.57 -0.36
N TYR A 6 -35.06 -9.35 -0.81
CA TYR A 6 -36.04 -8.31 -1.11
C TYR A 6 -36.15 -8.00 -2.61
N LEU A 7 -35.43 -8.69 -3.50
CA LEU A 7 -35.38 -8.43 -4.94
C LEU A 7 -36.77 -8.40 -5.60
N ALA A 8 -37.61 -9.39 -5.32
CA ALA A 8 -38.96 -9.49 -5.87
C ALA A 8 -39.96 -8.49 -5.26
N ARG A 9 -39.62 -7.87 -4.12
CA ARG A 9 -40.53 -6.94 -3.43
C ARG A 9 -40.45 -5.55 -4.08
N ARG A 10 -41.60 -4.95 -4.36
CA ARG A 10 -41.74 -3.58 -4.90
C ARG A 10 -41.64 -2.53 -3.77
N ILE A 11 -40.51 -2.54 -3.06
CA ILE A 11 -40.18 -1.61 -1.99
C ILE A 11 -38.83 -0.95 -2.30
N SER A 12 -38.64 0.30 -1.88
CA SER A 12 -37.42 1.06 -2.15
C SER A 12 -37.14 2.10 -1.06
N GLY A 13 -35.92 2.61 -1.04
CA GLY A 13 -35.45 3.65 -0.11
C GLY A 13 -35.72 3.29 1.35
N LEU A 14 -36.23 4.25 2.10
CA LEU A 14 -36.54 4.09 3.54
C LEU A 14 -37.46 2.89 3.83
N LYS A 15 -38.45 2.63 2.98
CA LYS A 15 -39.39 1.50 3.16
C LYS A 15 -38.71 0.14 3.00
N ALA A 16 -37.69 0.05 2.14
CA ALA A 16 -36.89 -1.16 2.02
C ALA A 16 -36.13 -1.42 3.33
N GLY A 17 -35.47 -0.39 3.87
CA GLY A 17 -34.80 -0.47 5.17
C GLY A 17 -35.75 -0.87 6.31
N GLN A 18 -36.93 -0.24 6.40
CA GLN A 18 -37.95 -0.59 7.39
C GLN A 18 -38.45 -2.03 7.26
N ALA A 19 -38.55 -2.56 6.04
CA ALA A 19 -38.92 -3.96 5.84
C ALA A 19 -37.85 -4.92 6.37
N VAL A 20 -36.57 -4.61 6.14
CA VAL A 20 -35.44 -5.37 6.70
C VAL A 20 -35.45 -5.30 8.22
N SER A 21 -35.56 -4.10 8.79
CA SER A 21 -35.69 -3.87 10.23
C SER A 21 -36.81 -4.70 10.85
N LYS A 22 -38.00 -4.71 10.24
CA LYS A 22 -39.15 -5.49 10.71
C LYS A 22 -38.86 -6.99 10.70
N ASP A 23 -38.17 -7.50 9.69
CA ASP A 23 -37.84 -8.92 9.58
C ASP A 23 -36.71 -9.31 10.55
N LEU A 24 -35.75 -8.43 10.82
CA LEU A 24 -34.74 -8.59 11.89
C LEU A 24 -35.37 -8.57 13.28
N LYS A 25 -36.27 -7.61 13.56
CA LYS A 25 -36.98 -7.49 14.84
C LYS A 25 -37.79 -8.72 15.22
N LYS A 26 -38.30 -9.47 14.24
CA LYS A 26 -38.99 -10.76 14.50
C LYS A 26 -38.07 -11.82 15.10
N ARG A 27 -36.75 -11.69 14.97
CA ARG A 27 -35.77 -12.63 15.52
C ARG A 27 -35.54 -12.44 17.02
N PHE A 28 -35.81 -11.27 17.59
CA PHE A 28 -35.72 -11.04 19.03
C PHE A 28 -36.84 -11.77 19.78
N PRO A 29 -36.58 -12.40 20.94
CA PRO A 29 -37.63 -12.96 21.80
C PRO A 29 -38.58 -11.86 22.32
N PRO A 30 -39.91 -12.12 22.46
CA PRO A 30 -40.65 -13.34 22.13
C PRO A 30 -41.13 -13.39 20.67
N GLY A 31 -40.47 -12.68 19.76
CA GLY A 31 -40.83 -12.56 18.35
C GLY A 31 -40.96 -13.90 17.63
N ALA A 32 -41.84 -13.94 16.63
CA ALA A 32 -42.22 -15.16 15.92
C ALA A 32 -41.05 -15.89 15.22
N GLY A 33 -39.94 -15.19 14.95
CA GLY A 33 -38.74 -15.73 14.31
C GLY A 33 -37.63 -16.17 15.28
N SER A 34 -37.76 -15.91 16.58
CA SER A 34 -36.72 -16.24 17.58
C SER A 34 -36.38 -17.73 17.59
N LYS A 35 -37.40 -18.61 17.65
CA LYS A 35 -37.18 -20.07 17.60
C LYS A 35 -36.48 -20.55 16.33
N SER A 36 -36.70 -19.86 15.20
CA SER A 36 -36.02 -20.15 13.94
C SER A 36 -34.56 -19.67 13.98
N ALA A 37 -34.31 -18.49 14.55
CA ALA A 37 -32.97 -17.95 14.73
C ALA A 37 -32.12 -18.84 15.68
N ALA A 38 -32.70 -19.37 16.75
CA ALA A 38 -32.04 -20.33 17.65
C ALA A 38 -31.61 -21.61 16.93
N ARG A 39 -32.39 -22.08 15.96
CA ARG A 39 -32.07 -23.29 15.18
C ARG A 39 -31.07 -23.03 14.05
N ASP A 40 -31.10 -21.83 13.49
CA ASP A 40 -30.33 -21.44 12.31
C ASP A 40 -30.04 -19.93 12.34
N PRO A 41 -28.93 -19.53 12.98
CA PRO A 41 -28.58 -18.12 13.14
C PRO A 41 -28.04 -17.51 11.85
N PHE A 42 -27.63 -18.30 10.85
CA PHE A 42 -27.00 -17.77 9.63
C PHE A 42 -27.98 -16.98 8.77
N VAL A 43 -27.55 -15.79 8.33
CA VAL A 43 -28.38 -14.85 7.55
C VAL A 43 -27.65 -14.39 6.29
N GLU A 44 -28.35 -14.48 5.17
CA GLU A 44 -28.01 -13.78 3.92
C GLU A 44 -28.98 -12.61 3.74
N ILE A 45 -28.48 -11.41 3.50
CA ILE A 45 -29.30 -10.22 3.29
C ILE A 45 -29.05 -9.69 1.87
N ASP A 46 -30.13 -9.58 1.10
CA ASP A 46 -30.07 -9.09 -0.28
C ASP A 46 -31.10 -7.98 -0.51
N VAL A 47 -30.58 -6.74 -0.56
CA VAL A 47 -31.32 -5.49 -0.74
C VAL A 47 -30.85 -4.79 -2.02
N THR A 48 -30.41 -5.55 -3.02
CA THR A 48 -29.87 -5.04 -4.28
C THR A 48 -30.91 -4.25 -5.07
N GLY A 49 -30.50 -3.11 -5.64
CA GLY A 49 -31.31 -2.33 -6.57
C GLY A 49 -32.54 -1.66 -5.93
N LYS A 50 -32.54 -1.48 -4.60
CA LYS A 50 -33.70 -0.93 -3.85
C LYS A 50 -33.63 0.56 -3.66
N VAL A 51 -32.67 1.26 -4.27
CA VAL A 51 -32.49 2.71 -4.11
C VAL A 51 -32.33 3.06 -2.62
N LEU A 52 -31.66 2.18 -1.87
CA LEU A 52 -31.41 2.35 -0.45
C LEU A 52 -30.43 3.52 -0.27
N THR A 53 -30.84 4.55 0.47
CA THR A 53 -29.96 5.67 0.88
C THR A 53 -29.33 5.37 2.24
N ASP A 54 -28.42 6.23 2.70
CA ASP A 54 -27.81 6.10 4.02
C ASP A 54 -28.86 6.08 5.15
N GLU A 55 -29.94 6.88 5.04
CA GLU A 55 -31.05 6.87 5.99
C GLU A 55 -31.84 5.55 5.93
N GLY A 56 -31.97 4.98 4.73
CA GLY A 56 -32.59 3.67 4.53
C GLY A 56 -31.78 2.55 5.18
N LEU A 57 -30.46 2.57 5.02
CA LEU A 57 -29.55 1.64 5.71
C LEU A 57 -29.66 1.80 7.24
N ALA A 58 -29.66 3.04 7.72
CA ALA A 58 -29.77 3.37 9.14
C ALA A 58 -31.05 2.81 9.80
N GLN A 59 -32.12 2.55 9.03
CA GLN A 59 -33.35 1.96 9.58
C GLN A 59 -33.14 0.56 10.15
N PHE A 60 -32.18 -0.22 9.66
CA PHE A 60 -32.03 -1.63 10.04
C PHE A 60 -30.62 -2.02 10.48
N ILE A 61 -29.60 -1.22 10.17
CA ILE A 61 -28.22 -1.60 10.47
C ILE A 61 -27.96 -1.72 11.98
N GLY A 62 -28.60 -0.87 12.80
CA GLY A 62 -28.59 -0.99 14.26
C GLY A 62 -29.27 -2.27 14.73
N ASP A 63 -30.47 -2.57 14.24
CA ASP A 63 -31.16 -3.82 14.57
C ASP A 63 -30.34 -5.07 14.15
N LEU A 64 -29.56 -4.97 13.07
CA LEU A 64 -28.66 -6.04 12.63
C LEU A 64 -27.48 -6.21 13.57
N VAL A 65 -26.85 -5.11 14.00
CA VAL A 65 -25.80 -5.11 15.03
C VAL A 65 -26.33 -5.72 16.32
N ASP A 66 -27.53 -5.32 16.76
CA ASP A 66 -28.16 -5.88 17.95
C ASP A 66 -28.42 -7.39 17.79
N CYS A 67 -28.81 -7.87 16.59
CA CYS A 67 -28.96 -9.30 16.33
C CYS A 67 -27.63 -10.07 16.38
N LEU A 68 -26.54 -9.43 15.93
CA LEU A 68 -25.19 -9.99 15.94
C LEU A 68 -24.62 -10.04 17.36
N GLU A 69 -25.00 -9.14 18.25
CA GLU A 69 -24.52 -9.05 19.64
C GLU A 69 -25.37 -9.81 20.65
N PHE A 70 -26.69 -9.89 20.44
CA PHE A 70 -27.60 -10.51 21.40
C PHE A 70 -27.20 -11.95 21.71
N ARG A 71 -27.08 -12.31 22.99
CA ARG A 71 -26.84 -13.69 23.44
C ARG A 71 -27.76 -14.00 24.62
N ASP A 72 -28.35 -15.20 24.62
CA ASP A 72 -29.05 -15.75 25.78
C ASP A 72 -28.94 -17.28 25.82
N ARG A 73 -29.59 -17.91 26.80
CA ARG A 73 -29.56 -19.38 26.97
C ARG A 73 -30.13 -20.16 25.77
N GLU A 74 -31.06 -19.57 25.03
CA GLU A 74 -31.68 -20.19 23.84
C GLU A 74 -30.92 -19.83 22.54
N HIS A 75 -30.14 -18.74 22.56
CA HIS A 75 -29.42 -18.17 21.43
C HIS A 75 -27.93 -17.95 21.75
N PRO A 76 -27.17 -19.02 22.11
CA PRO A 76 -25.75 -18.90 22.47
C PRO A 76 -24.86 -18.46 21.31
N MET A 77 -25.32 -18.61 20.07
CA MET A 77 -24.61 -18.20 18.85
C MET A 77 -25.07 -16.85 18.28
N GLY A 78 -26.00 -16.18 18.96
CA GLY A 78 -26.64 -14.96 18.49
C GLY A 78 -27.94 -15.17 17.73
N LEU A 79 -28.61 -14.04 17.44
CA LEU A 79 -29.84 -14.03 16.63
C LEU A 79 -29.54 -13.99 15.13
N ALA A 80 -28.33 -13.55 14.77
CA ALA A 80 -27.82 -13.51 13.41
C ALA A 80 -26.32 -13.85 13.36
N LYS A 81 -25.91 -14.53 12.29
CA LYS A 81 -24.53 -14.66 11.79
C LYS A 81 -24.54 -14.31 10.31
N VAL A 82 -24.08 -13.12 9.96
CA VAL A 82 -24.20 -12.61 8.58
C VAL A 82 -23.15 -13.28 7.71
N THR A 83 -23.60 -14.06 6.72
CA THR A 83 -22.70 -14.74 5.75
C THR A 83 -22.57 -13.99 4.44
N GLU A 84 -23.65 -13.35 3.98
CA GLU A 84 -23.66 -12.56 2.75
C GLU A 84 -24.46 -11.28 2.95
N LEU A 85 -23.89 -10.15 2.50
CA LEU A 85 -24.54 -8.85 2.52
C LEU A 85 -24.44 -8.19 1.14
N HIS A 86 -25.55 -8.25 0.40
CA HIS A 86 -25.67 -7.70 -0.96
C HIS A 86 -26.44 -6.39 -0.93
N LEU A 87 -25.71 -5.29 -1.16
CA LEU A 87 -26.21 -3.92 -1.15
C LEU A 87 -25.94 -3.21 -2.48
N SER A 88 -25.72 -3.96 -3.56
CA SER A 88 -25.37 -3.36 -4.85
C SER A 88 -26.51 -2.58 -5.50
N GLY A 89 -26.17 -1.62 -6.36
CA GLY A 89 -27.15 -0.84 -7.13
C GLY A 89 -28.03 0.06 -6.25
N ASN A 90 -27.49 0.55 -5.13
CA ASN A 90 -28.18 1.45 -4.21
C ASN A 90 -27.58 2.87 -4.28
N ARG A 91 -27.93 3.74 -3.32
CA ARG A 91 -27.45 5.13 -3.23
C ARG A 91 -26.71 5.35 -1.91
N LEU A 92 -25.94 4.35 -1.50
CA LEU A 92 -25.13 4.45 -0.29
C LEU A 92 -23.93 5.34 -0.57
N THR A 93 -23.62 6.24 0.35
CA THR A 93 -22.46 7.12 0.25
C THR A 93 -21.37 6.68 1.24
N VAL A 94 -20.31 7.48 1.34
CA VAL A 94 -19.27 7.29 2.35
C VAL A 94 -19.81 7.33 3.79
N ASP A 95 -20.98 7.95 4.01
CA ASP A 95 -21.62 8.07 5.33
C ASP A 95 -22.20 6.75 5.83
N SER A 96 -22.48 5.79 4.94
CA SER A 96 -22.88 4.43 5.30
C SER A 96 -21.73 3.58 5.85
N LEU A 97 -20.49 3.90 5.48
CA LEU A 97 -19.33 3.04 5.75
C LEU A 97 -19.03 2.82 7.24
N PRO A 98 -19.15 3.80 8.15
CA PRO A 98 -18.94 3.55 9.58
C PRO A 98 -19.91 2.51 10.15
N MET A 99 -21.18 2.51 9.70
CA MET A 99 -22.17 1.54 10.16
C MET A 99 -21.88 0.14 9.58
N LEU A 100 -21.47 0.07 8.33
CA LEU A 100 -21.06 -1.19 7.68
C LEU A 100 -19.78 -1.77 8.31
N ALA A 101 -18.82 -0.92 8.68
CA ALA A 101 -17.60 -1.33 9.37
C ALA A 101 -17.91 -2.09 10.67
N GLU A 102 -18.97 -1.69 11.36
CA GLU A 102 -19.39 -2.30 12.62
C GLU A 102 -19.97 -3.70 12.44
N VAL A 103 -20.74 -3.89 11.35
CA VAL A 103 -21.22 -5.21 10.92
C VAL A 103 -20.06 -6.11 10.49
N VAL A 104 -19.09 -5.58 9.73
CA VAL A 104 -17.90 -6.34 9.28
C VAL A 104 -17.10 -6.84 10.48
N LYS A 105 -16.82 -6.00 11.48
CA LYS A 105 -16.11 -6.41 12.71
C LYS A 105 -16.80 -7.54 13.45
N ARG A 106 -18.13 -7.46 13.61
CA ARG A 106 -18.94 -8.49 14.29
C ARG A 106 -19.12 -9.77 13.50
N SER A 107 -18.92 -9.69 12.18
CA SER A 107 -19.09 -10.82 11.28
C SER A 107 -17.73 -11.36 10.78
N ALA A 108 -16.62 -11.03 11.44
CA ALA A 108 -15.27 -11.34 10.98
C ALA A 108 -15.04 -12.85 10.71
N GLY A 109 -15.68 -13.72 11.49
CA GLY A 109 -15.61 -15.17 11.35
C GLY A 109 -16.74 -15.81 10.54
N ASP A 110 -17.72 -15.03 10.08
CA ASP A 110 -18.92 -15.55 9.40
C ASP A 110 -19.11 -14.97 7.98
N LEU A 111 -18.68 -13.73 7.72
CA LEU A 111 -18.92 -12.98 6.48
C LEU A 111 -18.08 -13.50 5.30
N ARG A 112 -18.76 -13.99 4.27
CA ARG A 112 -18.18 -14.60 3.07
C ARG A 112 -18.24 -13.68 1.85
N GLU A 113 -19.30 -12.89 1.72
CA GLU A 113 -19.47 -11.96 0.61
C GLU A 113 -20.02 -10.62 1.09
N LEU A 114 -19.37 -9.54 0.65
CA LEU A 114 -19.87 -8.19 0.79
C LEU A 114 -19.88 -7.51 -0.58
N ASP A 115 -21.06 -7.16 -1.07
CA ASP A 115 -21.24 -6.47 -2.34
C ASP A 115 -21.78 -5.05 -2.10
N LEU A 116 -20.91 -4.06 -2.33
CA LEU A 116 -21.21 -2.62 -2.27
C LEU A 116 -21.15 -1.99 -3.67
N SER A 117 -21.17 -2.79 -4.74
CA SER A 117 -20.99 -2.29 -6.10
C SER A 117 -22.14 -1.38 -6.55
N ASN A 118 -21.86 -0.46 -7.48
CA ASN A 118 -22.84 0.45 -8.07
C ASN A 118 -23.61 1.27 -7.01
N ASN A 119 -22.85 1.89 -6.11
CA ASN A 119 -23.33 2.85 -5.12
C ASN A 119 -22.69 4.23 -5.37
N ASP A 120 -22.99 5.21 -4.51
CA ASP A 120 -22.50 6.58 -4.60
C ASP A 120 -21.32 6.84 -3.64
N ILE A 121 -20.47 5.82 -3.41
CA ILE A 121 -19.30 5.95 -2.52
C ILE A 121 -18.20 6.74 -3.22
N GLN A 122 -17.93 7.94 -2.73
CA GLN A 122 -16.91 8.84 -3.27
C GLN A 122 -15.96 9.32 -2.17
N ILE A 123 -14.65 9.27 -2.44
CA ILE A 123 -13.62 9.64 -1.48
C ILE A 123 -12.92 10.93 -1.94
N THR A 124 -13.50 12.08 -1.58
CA THR A 124 -13.02 13.40 -2.02
C THR A 124 -12.59 14.32 -0.88
N THR A 125 -13.13 14.14 0.32
CA THR A 125 -12.84 14.98 1.50
C THR A 125 -11.98 14.24 2.53
N SER A 126 -11.35 14.98 3.45
CA SER A 126 -10.59 14.39 4.55
C SER A 126 -11.47 13.56 5.51
N ASP A 127 -12.72 13.97 5.73
CA ASP A 127 -13.71 13.20 6.50
C ASP A 127 -14.06 11.88 5.78
N ALA A 128 -14.28 11.93 4.46
CA ALA A 128 -14.52 10.73 3.65
C ALA A 128 -13.34 9.76 3.71
N VAL A 129 -12.11 10.27 3.64
CA VAL A 129 -10.88 9.46 3.81
C VAL A 129 -10.85 8.76 5.16
N ARG A 130 -11.21 9.45 6.25
CA ARG A 130 -11.26 8.85 7.60
C ARG A 130 -12.32 7.74 7.69
N LYS A 131 -13.52 7.98 7.18
CA LYS A 131 -14.60 6.98 7.12
C LYS A 131 -14.21 5.76 6.29
N TRP A 132 -13.60 5.99 5.12
CA TRP A 132 -13.06 4.96 4.25
C TRP A 132 -11.97 4.12 4.92
N ALA A 133 -10.99 4.78 5.56
CA ALA A 133 -9.92 4.09 6.28
C ALA A 133 -10.46 3.24 7.44
N ASN A 134 -11.43 3.76 8.21
CA ASN A 134 -12.07 3.01 9.28
C ASN A 134 -12.81 1.77 8.76
N PHE A 135 -13.48 1.90 7.62
CA PHE A 135 -14.12 0.77 6.96
C PHE A 135 -13.11 -0.28 6.48
N LEU A 136 -12.02 0.13 5.83
CA LEU A 136 -10.98 -0.80 5.40
C LEU A 136 -10.28 -1.52 6.58
N ASN A 137 -10.05 -0.81 7.69
CA ASN A 137 -9.49 -1.41 8.91
C ASN A 137 -10.43 -2.42 9.58
N SER A 138 -11.75 -2.34 9.33
CA SER A 138 -12.71 -3.29 9.91
C SER A 138 -12.47 -4.74 9.46
N PHE A 139 -11.81 -4.92 8.31
CA PHE A 139 -11.50 -6.24 7.76
C PHE A 139 -10.28 -6.92 8.41
N GLN A 140 -9.54 -6.25 9.29
CA GLN A 140 -8.27 -6.76 9.86
C GLN A 140 -8.41 -8.17 10.46
N LYS A 141 -9.56 -8.47 11.07
CA LYS A 141 -9.86 -9.76 11.69
C LYS A 141 -10.67 -10.71 10.80
N CYS A 142 -11.07 -10.31 9.59
CA CYS A 142 -11.85 -11.15 8.70
C CYS A 142 -11.01 -12.30 8.15
N PHE A 143 -11.46 -13.54 8.33
CA PHE A 143 -10.71 -14.74 7.94
C PHE A 143 -11.52 -15.75 7.10
N VAL A 144 -12.77 -15.44 6.76
CA VAL A 144 -13.61 -16.28 5.89
C VAL A 144 -14.16 -15.54 4.65
N LEU A 145 -13.76 -14.28 4.44
CA LEU A 145 -14.26 -13.43 3.36
C LEU A 145 -13.70 -13.86 2.00
N ARG A 146 -14.59 -14.22 1.08
CA ARG A 146 -14.29 -14.70 -0.27
C ARG A 146 -14.33 -13.57 -1.31
N LYS A 147 -15.27 -12.63 -1.15
CA LYS A 147 -15.50 -11.55 -2.11
C LYS A 147 -15.77 -10.23 -1.40
N LEU A 148 -15.06 -9.19 -1.83
CA LEU A 148 -15.38 -7.80 -1.55
C LEU A 148 -15.55 -7.07 -2.88
N ASP A 149 -16.77 -6.62 -3.16
CA ASP A 149 -17.10 -5.90 -4.38
C ASP A 149 -17.34 -4.42 -4.12
N LEU A 150 -16.48 -3.59 -4.71
CA LEU A 150 -16.51 -2.13 -4.64
C LEU A 150 -16.76 -1.51 -6.01
N GLY A 151 -17.03 -2.31 -7.04
CA GLY A 151 -17.10 -1.87 -8.43
C GLY A 151 -18.17 -0.81 -8.67
N GLY A 152 -17.98 0.04 -9.68
CA GLY A 152 -18.96 1.08 -10.05
C GLY A 152 -19.09 2.25 -9.06
N ASN A 153 -18.27 2.31 -8.00
CA ASN A 153 -18.20 3.45 -7.09
C ASN A 153 -17.09 4.41 -7.50
N ALA A 154 -17.27 5.73 -7.42
CA ALA A 154 -16.21 6.69 -7.76
C ALA A 154 -15.18 6.89 -6.62
N LEU A 155 -14.46 5.82 -6.26
CA LEU A 155 -13.41 5.84 -5.22
C LEU A 155 -12.29 6.84 -5.55
N GLY A 156 -11.93 6.94 -6.84
CA GLY A 156 -11.02 7.96 -7.34
C GLY A 156 -9.58 7.83 -6.84
N ARG A 157 -8.88 8.96 -6.80
CA ARG A 157 -7.47 9.05 -6.38
C ARG A 157 -7.28 8.66 -4.92
N ALA A 158 -7.97 9.35 -4.02
CA ALA A 158 -7.80 9.18 -2.59
C ALA A 158 -8.30 7.80 -2.12
N GLY A 159 -9.41 7.31 -2.66
CA GLY A 159 -9.93 5.98 -2.31
C GLY A 159 -8.92 4.87 -2.58
N ILE A 160 -8.30 4.86 -3.77
CA ILE A 160 -7.29 3.85 -4.13
C ILE A 160 -5.97 4.04 -3.40
N GLU A 161 -5.50 5.29 -3.20
CA GLU A 161 -4.28 5.53 -2.43
C GLU A 161 -4.41 5.05 -0.97
N HIS A 162 -5.53 5.35 -0.32
CA HIS A 162 -5.75 4.93 1.07
C HIS A 162 -6.04 3.43 1.18
N LEU A 163 -6.68 2.83 0.17
CA LEU A 163 -6.77 1.38 0.05
C LEU A 163 -5.38 0.76 -0.04
N ALA A 164 -4.52 1.23 -0.94
CA ALA A 164 -3.15 0.74 -1.08
C ALA A 164 -2.36 0.91 0.23
N ARG A 165 -2.47 2.06 0.91
CA ARG A 165 -1.81 2.29 2.20
C ARG A 165 -2.19 1.23 3.24
N ILE A 166 -3.47 0.97 3.43
CA ILE A 166 -3.95 0.01 4.43
C ILE A 166 -3.64 -1.42 4.00
N TYR A 167 -3.83 -1.71 2.72
CA TYR A 167 -3.57 -3.02 2.14
C TYR A 167 -2.10 -3.42 2.26
N MET A 168 -1.17 -2.54 1.89
CA MET A 168 0.27 -2.81 1.99
C MET A 168 0.70 -2.99 3.45
N LYS A 169 0.04 -2.27 4.38
CA LYS A 169 0.29 -2.39 5.82
C LYS A 169 -0.54 -3.47 6.51
N SER A 170 -1.24 -4.29 5.75
CA SER A 170 -1.96 -5.43 6.30
C SER A 170 -1.05 -6.66 6.25
N ASP A 171 -0.99 -7.36 7.37
CA ASP A 171 -0.47 -8.72 7.40
C ASP A 171 -1.43 -9.68 6.68
N LEU A 172 -0.92 -10.84 6.31
CA LEU A 172 -1.69 -11.91 5.69
C LEU A 172 -1.60 -13.18 6.52
N ASP A 173 -0.37 -13.64 6.78
CA ASP A 173 -0.12 -14.88 7.50
C ASP A 173 0.05 -14.62 8.99
N PHE A 174 -0.65 -15.42 9.79
CA PHE A 174 -0.60 -15.42 11.25
C PHE A 174 -0.36 -16.83 11.74
N LEU A 175 0.28 -16.96 12.91
CA LEU A 175 0.53 -18.27 13.50
C LEU A 175 -0.79 -18.85 14.05
N GLU A 176 -0.89 -20.17 14.11
CA GLU A 176 -2.06 -20.84 14.72
C GLU A 176 -2.25 -20.44 16.20
N GLY A 177 -1.19 -20.02 16.88
CA GLY A 177 -1.26 -19.44 18.23
C GLY A 177 -2.04 -18.13 18.27
N ASP A 178 -1.93 -17.31 17.23
CA ASP A 178 -2.58 -16.00 17.10
C ASP A 178 -4.05 -16.13 16.65
N ALA A 179 -4.48 -17.32 16.24
CA ALA A 179 -5.87 -17.61 15.92
C ALA A 179 -6.76 -17.51 17.16
N HIS A 180 -6.21 -17.81 18.35
CA HIS A 180 -6.94 -17.71 19.61
C HIS A 180 -7.48 -16.30 19.85
N GLU A 181 -6.72 -15.24 19.53
CA GLU A 181 -7.14 -13.85 19.74
C GLU A 181 -8.37 -13.44 18.92
N VAL A 182 -8.60 -14.10 17.78
CA VAL A 182 -9.75 -13.79 16.92
C VAL A 182 -10.92 -14.73 17.18
N LEU A 183 -10.65 -15.96 17.63
CA LEU A 183 -11.68 -16.93 17.99
C LEU A 183 -12.22 -16.75 19.42
N ALA A 184 -11.44 -16.16 20.34
CA ALA A 184 -11.83 -15.93 21.73
C ALA A 184 -12.82 -14.77 21.92
N LEU A 185 -12.97 -13.90 20.92
CA LEU A 185 -13.92 -12.78 20.94
C LEU A 185 -15.39 -13.21 21.03
N ASP A 186 -15.68 -14.49 20.78
CA ASP A 186 -17.01 -15.10 20.96
C ASP A 186 -17.19 -15.77 22.35
N SER A 187 -16.20 -15.69 23.26
CA SER A 187 -16.17 -16.46 24.52
C SER A 187 -15.95 -15.66 25.81
N GLU A 188 -16.10 -14.33 25.80
CA GLU A 188 -15.88 -13.49 27.00
C GLU A 188 -16.99 -13.57 28.09
N ASP A 189 -17.90 -14.54 28.06
CA ASP A 189 -18.94 -14.72 29.09
C ASP A 189 -18.65 -15.81 30.15
N GLU A 190 -17.44 -16.39 30.19
CA GLU A 190 -17.07 -17.42 31.18
C GLU A 190 -15.74 -17.10 31.89
N GLU A 191 -15.62 -15.93 32.52
CA GLU A 191 -14.59 -15.70 33.57
C GLU A 191 -15.21 -15.34 34.92
N HIS A 192 -15.86 -16.32 35.56
CA HIS A 192 -15.89 -16.44 37.01
C HIS A 192 -15.81 -17.91 37.43
N SER A 193 -14.63 -18.51 37.21
CA SER A 193 -14.23 -19.72 37.92
C SER A 193 -12.71 -19.86 37.88
N SER A 194 -12.07 -19.34 38.92
CA SER A 194 -10.66 -19.53 39.28
C SER A 194 -10.12 -20.94 39.05
N THR A 195 -8.94 -21.05 38.42
CA THR A 195 -7.91 -21.99 38.87
C THR A 195 -6.51 -21.35 38.77
N PRO A 196 -5.65 -21.51 39.81
CA PRO A 196 -4.34 -20.86 39.88
C PRO A 196 -3.25 -21.86 39.52
N GLU A 197 -2.69 -21.81 38.31
CA GLU A 197 -1.54 -22.65 37.96
C GLU A 197 -0.69 -22.00 36.86
N SER A 198 0.02 -20.93 37.20
CA SER A 198 1.19 -20.46 36.41
C SER A 198 2.14 -19.58 37.23
N MET A 199 2.34 -19.91 38.51
CA MET A 199 3.40 -19.32 39.33
C MET A 199 3.89 -20.32 40.37
N ALA A 200 4.68 -21.32 39.95
CA ALA A 200 5.72 -21.96 40.78
C ALA A 200 6.28 -23.19 40.06
N GLU A 201 7.23 -23.01 39.15
CA GLU A 201 8.20 -24.08 38.89
C GLU A 201 9.59 -23.50 38.64
N GLY A 202 10.15 -23.00 39.73
CA GLY A 202 11.51 -22.56 39.85
C GLY A 202 11.92 -22.68 41.30
N ASN A 203 12.12 -23.91 41.79
CA ASN A 203 13.18 -24.26 42.75
C ASN A 203 13.04 -25.68 43.31
N ALA A 204 14.23 -26.29 43.48
CA ALA A 204 14.57 -27.32 44.46
C ALA A 204 14.20 -28.79 44.20
N ARG A 205 15.19 -29.46 43.58
CA ARG A 205 15.72 -30.78 43.96
C ARG A 205 15.49 -31.16 45.44
N LEU A 206 14.96 -32.36 45.73
CA LEU A 206 15.54 -33.33 46.67
C LEU A 206 14.72 -34.64 46.77
N LYS A 207 15.43 -35.73 46.43
CA LYS A 207 15.35 -37.14 46.82
C LYS A 207 14.51 -37.56 48.06
N VAL A 208 13.90 -38.76 47.90
CA VAL A 208 13.99 -40.00 48.73
C VAL A 208 12.80 -40.44 49.62
N ILE A 209 12.21 -41.56 49.18
CA ILE A 209 11.89 -42.86 49.86
C ILE A 209 10.81 -42.97 50.95
N ALA A 210 9.84 -43.87 50.62
CA ALA A 210 9.06 -44.85 51.41
C ALA A 210 8.17 -44.43 52.59
N GLY A 211 7.01 -45.10 52.62
CA GLY A 211 6.20 -45.30 53.82
C GLY A 211 4.88 -46.00 53.51
N LYS A 212 4.77 -47.28 53.90
CA LYS A 212 3.57 -48.13 53.86
C LYS A 212 2.56 -47.70 54.95
N GLU A 213 1.43 -48.42 54.93
CA GLU A 213 0.46 -48.67 56.03
C GLU A 213 -0.73 -47.70 56.05
N ASN A 214 -1.99 -48.10 56.26
CA ASN A 214 -2.55 -49.40 56.64
C ASN A 214 -4.05 -49.47 56.27
N GLU A 215 -4.50 -50.70 56.05
CA GLU A 215 -5.90 -51.16 55.96
C GLU A 215 -6.69 -50.95 57.26
N SER A 216 -8.02 -50.84 57.15
CA SER A 216 -8.98 -51.84 57.70
C SER A 216 -10.44 -51.30 57.64
N THR A 217 -11.31 -51.91 56.82
CA THR A 217 -12.42 -52.84 57.17
C THR A 217 -13.50 -52.25 58.10
N ALA A 218 -14.82 -52.39 57.90
CA ALA A 218 -15.61 -53.52 57.41
C ALA A 218 -17.06 -53.07 57.06
N ARG A 219 -17.68 -53.61 55.98
CA ARG A 219 -18.80 -54.59 55.94
C ARG A 219 -20.10 -54.15 56.67
N LYS A 220 -21.34 -54.35 56.20
CA LYS A 220 -22.01 -55.05 55.07
C LYS A 220 -23.53 -54.76 55.25
N LYS A 221 -24.33 -54.62 54.18
CA LYS A 221 -25.55 -55.43 53.89
C LYS A 221 -26.32 -54.95 52.64
N LYS A 222 -26.36 -55.83 51.64
CA LYS A 222 -27.29 -56.06 50.51
C LYS A 222 -28.77 -55.84 50.90
N SER A 223 -29.78 -55.46 50.08
CA SER A 223 -30.07 -55.13 48.65
C SER A 223 -31.58 -54.68 48.64
N PRO A 224 -32.34 -54.65 47.52
CA PRO A 224 -32.25 -53.89 46.28
C PRO A 224 -33.49 -52.97 46.06
N SER A 225 -33.34 -51.84 45.39
CA SER A 225 -34.37 -51.27 44.49
C SER A 225 -33.84 -49.99 43.84
N LEU A 226 -34.03 -49.89 42.53
CA LEU A 226 -33.77 -48.68 41.75
C LEU A 226 -34.53 -47.48 42.32
N PRO A 227 -33.86 -46.32 42.42
CA PRO A 227 -34.43 -45.12 41.82
C PRO A 227 -33.43 -44.43 40.89
N LYS A 228 -33.96 -43.84 39.81
CA LYS A 228 -33.28 -43.05 38.79
C LYS A 228 -32.38 -41.95 39.41
N PRO A 229 -31.13 -41.79 38.96
CA PRO A 229 -30.39 -40.56 39.20
C PRO A 229 -30.45 -39.64 37.97
N GLU A 230 -30.98 -38.44 38.23
CA GLU A 230 -30.34 -37.16 37.92
C GLU A 230 -29.58 -37.05 36.59
N GLN A 231 -30.19 -36.29 35.68
CA GLN A 231 -29.56 -35.70 34.52
C GLN A 231 -28.33 -34.89 34.95
N LYS A 232 -27.16 -35.52 34.82
CA LYS A 232 -25.89 -34.82 34.81
C LYS A 232 -25.82 -33.95 33.56
N ASN A 233 -25.59 -32.66 33.81
CA ASN A 233 -25.25 -31.63 32.84
C ASN A 233 -24.32 -32.18 31.77
N ALA A 234 -24.84 -32.32 30.55
CA ALA A 234 -24.07 -32.59 29.36
C ALA A 234 -23.55 -31.27 28.81
N ASP A 235 -22.26 -31.08 28.99
CA ASP A 235 -21.31 -30.24 28.27
C ASP A 235 -21.87 -29.25 27.24
N THR A 236 -21.69 -27.97 27.55
CA THR A 236 -21.74 -26.77 26.70
C THR A 236 -20.74 -26.77 25.53
N ARG A 237 -20.09 -27.90 25.22
CA ARG A 237 -19.13 -28.07 24.12
C ARG A 237 -19.77 -28.46 22.79
N PHE A 238 -21.10 -28.54 22.72
CA PHE A 238 -21.79 -29.22 21.61
C PHE A 238 -22.38 -28.32 20.51
N LEU A 239 -22.25 -26.98 20.55
CA LEU A 239 -22.97 -26.11 19.60
C LEU A 239 -22.12 -25.05 18.85
N LEU A 240 -20.80 -25.19 18.81
CA LEU A 240 -19.97 -24.58 17.74
C LEU A 240 -19.99 -25.43 16.44
N SER A 241 -20.80 -26.50 16.42
CA SER A 241 -20.70 -27.66 15.54
C SER A 241 -21.86 -27.78 14.54
N LEU A 242 -22.14 -26.74 13.76
CA LEU A 242 -22.95 -26.95 12.54
C LEU A 242 -22.33 -26.48 11.23
N ALA A 243 -21.06 -26.08 11.23
CA ALA A 243 -20.33 -25.93 9.95
C ALA A 243 -18.83 -26.27 10.00
N HIS A 244 -18.09 -25.93 11.06
CA HIS A 244 -16.64 -26.13 11.10
C HIS A 244 -16.15 -26.56 12.49
N THR A 245 -15.16 -27.44 12.52
CA THR A 245 -14.42 -27.80 13.74
C THR A 245 -13.54 -26.63 14.19
N TYR A 246 -13.23 -26.59 15.49
CA TYR A 246 -12.33 -25.57 16.04
C TYR A 246 -10.93 -25.58 15.37
N ALA A 247 -10.45 -26.75 14.96
CA ALA A 247 -9.21 -26.89 14.20
C ALA A 247 -9.28 -26.26 12.80
N GLU A 248 -10.42 -26.39 12.11
CA GLU A 248 -10.64 -25.72 10.82
C GLU A 248 -10.71 -24.21 10.96
N LEU A 249 -11.40 -23.70 11.99
CA LEU A 249 -11.44 -22.26 12.27
C LEU A 249 -10.06 -21.68 12.57
N LYS A 250 -9.22 -22.41 13.31
CA LYS A 250 -7.81 -22.03 13.53
C LYS A 250 -7.04 -21.93 12.23
N LYS A 251 -7.17 -22.94 11.35
CA LYS A 251 -6.54 -22.92 10.03
C LYS A 251 -6.98 -21.72 9.21
N TYR A 252 -8.27 -21.39 9.20
CA TYR A 252 -8.79 -20.26 8.44
C TYR A 252 -8.26 -18.93 9.01
N ALA A 253 -8.23 -18.80 10.34
CA ALA A 253 -7.73 -17.61 11.03
C ALA A 253 -6.22 -17.33 10.82
N CYS A 254 -5.44 -18.32 10.33
CA CYS A 254 -4.05 -18.11 9.91
C CYS A 254 -3.91 -17.20 8.69
N THR A 255 -4.98 -17.01 7.91
CA THR A 255 -5.02 -15.98 6.86
C THR A 255 -6.17 -15.02 7.11
N ARG A 256 -5.89 -13.75 7.39
CA ARG A 256 -6.90 -12.75 7.70
C ARG A 256 -6.55 -11.37 7.16
N GLY A 257 -7.52 -10.47 7.14
CA GLY A 257 -7.33 -9.10 6.64
C GLY A 257 -7.72 -8.91 5.18
N LEU A 258 -7.45 -7.73 4.63
CA LEU A 258 -7.80 -7.40 3.24
C LEU A 258 -7.05 -8.26 2.22
N ARG A 259 -5.82 -8.68 2.54
CA ARG A 259 -4.98 -9.51 1.67
C ARG A 259 -5.42 -10.96 1.59
N SER A 260 -6.24 -11.44 2.54
CA SER A 260 -6.75 -12.82 2.52
C SER A 260 -7.92 -12.99 1.56
N ILE A 261 -8.49 -11.89 1.04
CA ILE A 261 -9.66 -11.89 0.16
C ILE A 261 -9.27 -12.39 -1.23
N PRO A 262 -9.78 -13.55 -1.70
CA PRO A 262 -9.47 -14.08 -3.02
C PRO A 262 -10.01 -13.22 -4.18
N TYR A 263 -11.12 -12.52 -3.98
CA TYR A 263 -11.75 -11.70 -5.02
C TYR A 263 -12.01 -10.28 -4.49
N LEU A 264 -11.08 -9.36 -4.76
CA LEU A 264 -11.23 -7.93 -4.49
C LEU A 264 -11.55 -7.21 -5.80
N ILE A 265 -12.77 -6.71 -5.94
CA ILE A 265 -13.27 -6.15 -7.21
C ILE A 265 -13.22 -4.62 -7.14
N LEU A 266 -12.44 -4.02 -8.04
CA LEU A 266 -12.16 -2.59 -8.18
C LEU A 266 -12.46 -2.10 -9.60
N THR A 267 -13.56 -2.57 -10.19
CA THR A 267 -13.98 -2.25 -11.56
C THR A 267 -14.67 -0.90 -11.64
N ASP A 268 -14.37 -0.11 -12.66
CA ASP A 268 -14.94 1.22 -12.90
C ASP A 268 -14.93 2.17 -11.70
N VAL A 269 -13.88 2.06 -10.86
CA VAL A 269 -13.78 2.84 -9.62
C VAL A 269 -13.27 4.28 -9.81
N SER A 270 -13.37 4.79 -11.04
CA SER A 270 -12.81 6.06 -11.49
C SER A 270 -11.30 6.19 -11.20
N MET A 271 -10.55 5.13 -11.51
CA MET A 271 -9.10 5.14 -11.36
C MET A 271 -8.44 6.26 -12.18
N THR A 272 -7.45 6.91 -11.56
CA THR A 272 -6.57 7.90 -12.21
C THR A 272 -5.19 7.30 -12.47
N SER A 273 -4.34 8.00 -13.21
CA SER A 273 -2.93 7.63 -13.37
C SER A 273 -2.18 7.47 -12.04
N HIS A 274 -2.51 8.30 -11.04
CA HIS A 274 -2.02 8.13 -9.67
C HIS A 274 -2.51 6.84 -9.03
N SER A 275 -3.81 6.54 -9.16
CA SER A 275 -4.42 5.31 -8.65
C SER A 275 -3.70 4.07 -9.21
N ALA A 276 -3.32 4.10 -10.49
CA ALA A 276 -2.55 3.02 -11.13
C ALA A 276 -1.14 2.84 -10.54
N ILE A 277 -0.45 3.93 -10.18
CA ILE A 277 0.85 3.86 -9.49
C ILE A 277 0.70 3.14 -8.14
N GLN A 278 -0.37 3.44 -7.38
CA GLN A 278 -0.62 2.84 -6.07
C GLN A 278 -1.15 1.39 -6.15
N LEU A 279 -1.82 1.02 -7.24
CA LEU A 279 -2.35 -0.33 -7.45
C LEU A 279 -1.24 -1.36 -7.71
N ILE A 280 -0.17 -1.00 -8.43
CA ILE A 280 0.89 -1.94 -8.84
C ILE A 280 1.48 -2.73 -7.65
N PRO A 281 1.92 -2.10 -6.54
CA PRO A 281 2.42 -2.84 -5.39
C PRO A 281 1.40 -3.83 -4.80
N MET A 282 0.10 -3.49 -4.82
CA MET A 282 -0.95 -4.39 -4.34
C MET A 282 -1.04 -5.62 -5.23
N LEU A 283 -0.99 -5.43 -6.55
CA LEU A 283 -1.00 -6.53 -7.53
C LEU A 283 0.22 -7.43 -7.34
N ASP A 284 1.42 -6.86 -7.22
CA ASP A 284 2.68 -7.59 -7.03
C ASP A 284 2.66 -8.44 -5.75
N LEU A 285 2.02 -7.95 -4.68
CA LEU A 285 1.97 -8.59 -3.37
C LEU A 285 0.83 -9.62 -3.24
N GLN A 286 -0.21 -9.52 -4.08
CA GLN A 286 -1.40 -10.36 -3.93
C GLN A 286 -1.15 -11.81 -4.35
N ARG A 287 -1.61 -12.76 -3.53
CA ARG A 287 -1.55 -14.19 -3.86
C ARG A 287 -2.60 -14.58 -4.89
N ALA A 288 -2.32 -15.67 -5.60
CA ALA A 288 -3.28 -16.26 -6.53
C ALA A 288 -4.58 -16.68 -5.79
N PRO A 289 -5.77 -16.52 -6.40
CA PRO A 289 -7.04 -16.87 -5.79
C PRO A 289 -7.09 -18.31 -5.27
N GLU A 290 -6.51 -19.25 -5.99
CA GLU A 290 -6.49 -20.68 -5.66
C GLU A 290 -5.75 -20.94 -4.36
N SER A 291 -4.64 -20.22 -4.13
CA SER A 291 -3.87 -20.30 -2.90
C SER A 291 -4.66 -19.77 -1.71
N LEU A 292 -5.37 -18.65 -1.88
CA LEU A 292 -6.18 -18.03 -0.82
C LEU A 292 -7.43 -18.85 -0.49
N LEU A 293 -8.10 -19.40 -1.52
CA LEU A 293 -9.27 -20.25 -1.34
C LEU A 293 -8.97 -21.53 -0.53
N GLY A 294 -7.74 -22.02 -0.55
CA GLY A 294 -7.30 -23.17 0.26
C GLY A 294 -7.36 -22.94 1.78
N PHE A 295 -7.44 -21.68 2.21
CA PHE A 295 -7.58 -21.26 3.61
C PHE A 295 -9.01 -20.83 3.96
N LEU A 296 -9.99 -21.09 3.09
CA LEU A 296 -11.39 -20.71 3.33
C LEU A 296 -12.32 -21.93 3.37
N PRO A 297 -13.44 -21.85 4.12
CA PRO A 297 -14.50 -22.86 4.11
C PRO A 297 -14.94 -23.26 2.71
N VAL A 298 -14.92 -24.54 2.32
CA VAL A 298 -15.45 -25.02 1.00
C VAL A 298 -16.98 -25.14 1.05
N VAL A 299 -17.67 -24.07 1.45
CA VAL A 299 -19.10 -24.08 1.71
C VAL A 299 -19.78 -22.96 0.91
N GLY A 300 -20.73 -23.33 0.06
CA GLY A 300 -21.58 -22.40 -0.68
C GLY A 300 -21.53 -22.60 -2.19
N LYS A 301 -22.25 -21.71 -2.89
CA LYS A 301 -22.23 -21.66 -4.35
C LYS A 301 -20.92 -21.01 -4.84
N ALA A 302 -20.60 -21.21 -6.10
CA ALA A 302 -19.51 -20.47 -6.73
C ALA A 302 -19.81 -18.96 -6.63
N VAL A 303 -18.79 -18.19 -6.28
CA VAL A 303 -18.87 -16.73 -6.20
C VAL A 303 -19.20 -16.18 -7.58
N VAL A 304 -20.18 -15.28 -7.67
CA VAL A 304 -20.48 -14.59 -8.93
C VAL A 304 -19.43 -13.51 -9.16
N LEU A 305 -18.64 -13.70 -10.23
CA LEU A 305 -17.56 -12.81 -10.63
C LEU A 305 -17.88 -12.09 -11.95
N PRO A 306 -17.39 -10.86 -12.15
CA PRO A 306 -17.44 -10.18 -13.43
C PRO A 306 -16.70 -10.97 -14.53
N GLU A 307 -17.10 -10.82 -15.79
CA GLU A 307 -16.44 -11.48 -16.94
C GLU A 307 -14.94 -11.17 -17.03
N SER A 308 -14.57 -9.96 -16.63
CA SER A 308 -13.17 -9.50 -16.59
C SER A 308 -12.29 -10.27 -15.59
N ALA A 309 -12.89 -11.02 -14.66
CA ALA A 309 -12.16 -11.87 -13.72
C ALA A 309 -11.30 -12.93 -14.43
N ALA A 310 -11.62 -13.31 -15.66
CA ALA A 310 -10.76 -14.21 -16.44
C ALA A 310 -9.44 -13.57 -16.88
N SER A 311 -9.39 -12.24 -16.95
CA SER A 311 -8.21 -11.46 -17.38
C SER A 311 -7.41 -10.87 -16.22
N CYS A 312 -7.97 -10.93 -15.01
CA CYS A 312 -7.34 -10.47 -13.78
C CYS A 312 -7.05 -11.67 -12.88
N LYS A 313 -6.18 -11.49 -11.88
CA LYS A 313 -5.99 -12.48 -10.83
C LYS A 313 -6.99 -12.22 -9.70
N SER A 314 -6.51 -12.15 -8.46
CA SER A 314 -7.31 -11.93 -7.27
C SER A 314 -7.87 -10.51 -7.14
N ILE A 315 -7.11 -9.48 -7.55
CA ILE A 315 -7.62 -8.11 -7.65
C ILE A 315 -8.16 -7.89 -9.06
N ILE A 316 -9.48 -7.72 -9.17
CA ILE A 316 -10.18 -7.55 -10.44
C ILE A 316 -10.38 -6.06 -10.69
N TRP A 317 -9.52 -5.47 -11.50
CA TRP A 317 -9.49 -4.02 -11.75
C TRP A 317 -10.00 -3.62 -13.15
N ARG A 318 -10.49 -4.56 -13.97
CA ARG A 318 -11.03 -4.26 -15.30
C ARG A 318 -12.55 -4.38 -15.33
N PRO A 319 -13.30 -3.55 -16.07
CA PRO A 319 -12.84 -2.39 -16.82
C PRO A 319 -12.47 -1.20 -15.92
N ASN A 320 -11.67 -0.29 -16.47
CA ASN A 320 -11.39 1.04 -15.91
C ASN A 320 -11.00 1.94 -17.10
N ASP A 321 -11.95 2.09 -18.03
CA ASP A 321 -11.69 2.55 -19.42
C ASP A 321 -11.26 4.01 -19.52
N LYS A 322 -11.39 4.77 -18.44
CA LYS A 322 -10.93 6.17 -18.34
C LYS A 322 -9.41 6.29 -18.23
N LEU A 323 -8.69 5.19 -17.98
CA LEU A 323 -7.23 5.20 -17.90
C LEU A 323 -6.60 5.38 -19.28
N ALA A 324 -5.58 6.24 -19.37
CA ALA A 324 -4.86 6.43 -20.62
C ALA A 324 -4.16 5.13 -21.08
N PRO A 325 -4.02 4.88 -22.40
CA PRO A 325 -3.48 3.61 -22.91
C PRO A 325 -2.09 3.25 -22.36
N HIS A 326 -1.23 4.25 -22.15
CA HIS A 326 0.11 4.03 -21.62
C HIS A 326 0.12 3.72 -20.11
N VAL A 327 -0.92 4.14 -19.37
CA VAL A 327 -1.12 3.78 -17.95
C VAL A 327 -1.65 2.35 -17.85
N LEU A 328 -2.61 1.98 -18.70
CA LEU A 328 -3.06 0.59 -18.81
C LEU A 328 -1.89 -0.34 -19.13
N ARG A 329 -1.07 0.05 -20.10
CA ARG A 329 0.15 -0.68 -20.46
C ARG A 329 1.12 -0.83 -19.29
N MET A 330 1.22 0.17 -18.41
CA MET A 330 2.05 0.08 -17.20
C MET A 330 1.60 -1.06 -16.28
N ILE A 331 0.29 -1.17 -16.04
CA ILE A 331 -0.30 -2.22 -15.20
C ILE A 331 -0.14 -3.58 -15.88
N GLU A 332 -0.43 -3.68 -17.18
CA GLU A 332 -0.28 -4.93 -17.96
C GLU A 332 1.14 -5.49 -17.92
N VAL A 333 2.14 -4.63 -18.10
CA VAL A 333 3.54 -5.04 -18.04
C VAL A 333 3.92 -5.48 -16.63
N ALA A 334 3.36 -4.86 -15.58
CA ALA A 334 3.57 -5.28 -14.20
C ALA A 334 2.99 -6.68 -13.94
N GLU A 335 1.74 -6.93 -14.34
CA GLU A 335 1.09 -8.24 -14.19
C GLU A 335 1.82 -9.33 -14.98
N ALA A 336 2.26 -9.04 -16.21
CA ALA A 336 3.06 -9.97 -17.01
C ALA A 336 4.41 -10.30 -16.35
N LEU A 337 5.06 -9.31 -15.72
CA LEU A 337 6.28 -9.52 -14.95
C LEU A 337 6.05 -10.39 -13.72
N GLN A 338 4.88 -10.29 -13.08
CA GLN A 338 4.51 -11.12 -11.94
C GLN A 338 4.22 -12.57 -12.36
N GLN A 339 3.45 -12.78 -13.43
CA GLN A 339 3.16 -14.11 -13.98
C GLN A 339 4.45 -14.87 -14.33
N LEU A 340 5.45 -14.19 -14.90
CA LEU A 340 6.74 -14.79 -15.22
C LEU A 340 7.60 -15.11 -13.98
N ARG A 341 7.35 -14.46 -12.83
CA ARG A 341 8.00 -14.82 -11.55
C ARG A 341 7.36 -16.08 -10.95
N GLU A 342 6.04 -16.18 -11.00
CA GLU A 342 5.29 -17.33 -10.49
C GLU A 342 5.59 -18.60 -11.29
N SER A 343 5.67 -18.50 -12.63
CA SER A 343 6.03 -19.66 -13.47
C SER A 343 7.41 -20.22 -13.10
N LYS A 344 8.41 -19.34 -12.92
CA LYS A 344 9.76 -19.74 -12.50
C LYS A 344 9.80 -20.42 -11.13
N ALA A 345 8.95 -19.99 -10.19
CA ALA A 345 8.87 -20.61 -8.87
C ALA A 345 8.27 -22.02 -8.94
N SER A 346 7.36 -22.27 -9.89
CA SER A 346 6.77 -23.59 -10.12
C SER A 346 7.75 -24.55 -10.83
N ASP A 347 8.55 -24.04 -11.77
CA ASP A 347 9.49 -24.85 -12.57
C ASP A 347 10.66 -25.42 -11.76
N THR A 348 11.04 -24.78 -10.64
CA THR A 348 12.06 -25.29 -9.70
C THR A 348 11.75 -26.65 -9.05
N SER A 349 10.56 -27.22 -9.27
CA SER A 349 10.18 -28.57 -8.80
C SER A 349 10.26 -29.67 -9.85
N SER A 350 10.60 -29.36 -11.10
CA SER A 350 10.65 -30.31 -12.22
C SER A 350 12.05 -30.35 -12.84
N GLU A 351 12.95 -31.09 -12.21
CA GLU A 351 14.24 -31.43 -12.82
C GLU A 351 14.01 -32.35 -14.02
N THR A 352 13.91 -31.80 -15.22
CA THR A 352 14.50 -32.34 -16.46
C THR A 352 14.14 -31.46 -17.67
N SER A 353 15.17 -31.01 -18.41
CA SER A 353 15.13 -30.46 -19.78
C SER A 353 14.70 -29.00 -20.07
N GLN A 354 15.17 -27.99 -19.31
CA GLN A 354 14.74 -26.57 -19.50
C GLN A 354 15.82 -25.52 -19.86
N ASP A 355 17.06 -25.89 -20.23
CA ASP A 355 18.14 -24.89 -20.43
C ASP A 355 17.92 -23.91 -21.60
N LEU A 356 17.24 -24.33 -22.67
CA LEU A 356 16.99 -23.47 -23.84
C LEU A 356 15.81 -22.50 -23.66
N ASP A 357 14.83 -22.86 -22.83
CA ASP A 357 13.65 -22.01 -22.57
C ASP A 357 13.96 -20.94 -21.51
N SER A 358 14.81 -21.27 -20.52
CA SER A 358 15.25 -20.33 -19.47
C SER A 358 15.91 -19.06 -20.03
N ALA A 359 16.78 -19.19 -21.05
CA ALA A 359 17.44 -18.04 -21.67
C ALA A 359 16.45 -17.11 -22.40
N SER A 360 15.45 -17.68 -23.09
CA SER A 360 14.40 -16.94 -23.78
C SER A 360 13.48 -16.22 -22.80
N GLN A 361 13.08 -16.90 -21.72
CA GLN A 361 12.29 -16.33 -20.62
C GLN A 361 13.05 -15.20 -19.90
N GLN A 362 14.35 -15.36 -19.64
CA GLN A 362 15.18 -14.30 -19.05
C GLN A 362 15.29 -13.07 -19.97
N LYS A 363 15.44 -13.29 -21.28
CA LYS A 363 15.46 -12.20 -22.27
C LYS A 363 14.12 -11.47 -22.31
N LEU A 364 13.00 -12.19 -22.27
CA LEU A 364 11.65 -11.60 -22.19
C LEU A 364 11.48 -10.80 -20.89
N GLN A 365 11.87 -11.37 -19.75
CA GLN A 365 11.81 -10.70 -18.45
C GLN A 365 12.62 -9.39 -18.46
N SER A 366 13.82 -9.40 -19.02
CA SER A 366 14.69 -8.22 -19.14
C SER A 366 14.04 -7.12 -20.00
N LYS A 367 13.44 -7.51 -21.14
CA LYS A 367 12.69 -6.59 -22.00
C LYS A 367 11.51 -5.96 -21.27
N LEU A 368 10.69 -6.77 -20.61
CA LEU A 368 9.53 -6.29 -19.85
C LEU A 368 9.95 -5.40 -18.68
N ARG A 369 11.04 -5.71 -17.97
CA ARG A 369 11.58 -4.83 -16.91
C ARG A 369 12.03 -3.47 -17.45
N THR A 370 12.70 -3.46 -18.59
CA THR A 370 13.14 -2.23 -19.26
C THR A 370 11.93 -1.40 -19.71
N GLU A 371 10.93 -2.05 -20.30
CA GLU A 371 9.68 -1.43 -20.70
C GLU A 371 8.93 -0.85 -19.49
N PHE A 372 8.75 -1.65 -18.44
CA PHE A 372 8.11 -1.23 -17.20
C PHE A 372 8.78 0.01 -16.61
N THR A 373 10.11 -0.02 -16.48
CA THR A 373 10.89 1.12 -15.96
C THR A 373 10.65 2.39 -16.76
N ARG A 374 10.65 2.28 -18.11
CA ARG A 374 10.42 3.41 -19.01
C ARG A 374 9.01 3.97 -18.89
N VAL A 375 7.99 3.10 -18.93
CA VAL A 375 6.58 3.51 -18.87
C VAL A 375 6.24 4.05 -17.49
N CYS A 376 6.69 3.38 -16.42
CA CYS A 376 6.48 3.82 -15.03
C CYS A 376 7.11 5.19 -14.78
N LYS A 377 8.35 5.43 -15.26
CA LYS A 377 8.98 6.75 -15.20
C LYS A 377 8.12 7.82 -15.90
N ARG A 378 7.62 7.53 -17.11
CA ARG A 378 6.77 8.45 -17.86
C ARG A 378 5.49 8.79 -17.09
N VAL A 379 4.76 7.77 -16.62
CA VAL A 379 3.50 7.95 -15.88
C VAL A 379 3.74 8.76 -14.62
N ARG A 380 4.75 8.41 -13.81
CA ARG A 380 5.10 9.15 -12.58
C ARG A 380 5.41 10.62 -12.85
N LEU A 381 6.16 10.91 -13.91
CA LEU A 381 6.51 12.28 -14.28
C LEU A 381 5.30 13.08 -14.75
N GLU A 382 4.45 12.49 -15.59
CA GLU A 382 3.21 13.12 -16.08
C GLU A 382 2.25 13.42 -14.93
N VAL A 383 2.09 12.50 -13.97
CA VAL A 383 1.24 12.73 -12.79
C VAL A 383 1.77 13.86 -11.92
N ILE A 384 3.07 13.90 -11.61
CA ILE A 384 3.63 15.01 -10.83
C ILE A 384 3.47 16.33 -11.57
N ARG A 385 3.62 16.34 -12.90
CA ARG A 385 3.46 17.54 -13.72
C ARG A 385 2.01 18.05 -13.72
N ALA A 386 1.03 17.15 -13.85
CA ALA A 386 -0.38 17.52 -13.96
C ALA A 386 -1.01 17.85 -12.60
N ASP A 387 -0.70 17.05 -11.58
CA ASP A 387 -1.40 17.05 -10.30
C ASP A 387 -0.58 17.64 -9.14
N GLY A 388 0.74 17.68 -9.28
CA GLY A 388 1.65 18.04 -8.22
C GLY A 388 1.75 16.99 -7.10
N VAL A 389 2.73 17.18 -6.23
CA VAL A 389 3.03 16.28 -5.09
C VAL A 389 2.03 16.37 -3.94
N HIS A 390 1.31 17.48 -3.83
CA HIS A 390 0.29 17.67 -2.78
C HIS A 390 -0.97 16.84 -3.01
N SER A 391 -1.10 16.27 -4.21
CA SER A 391 -2.24 15.42 -4.55
C SER A 391 -2.16 14.00 -4.01
N SER A 392 -1.03 13.64 -3.37
CA SER A 392 -0.80 12.36 -2.72
C SER A 392 -0.38 12.55 -1.27
N THR A 393 -0.93 11.73 -0.39
CA THR A 393 -0.61 11.73 1.03
C THR A 393 0.83 11.29 1.27
N ILE A 394 1.30 10.24 0.59
CA ILE A 394 2.69 9.77 0.74
C ILE A 394 3.70 10.77 0.16
N TRP A 395 3.43 11.35 -1.02
CA TRP A 395 4.37 12.29 -1.66
C TRP A 395 4.49 13.60 -0.90
N SER A 396 3.35 14.17 -0.50
CA SER A 396 3.32 15.41 0.28
C SER A 396 3.98 15.25 1.65
N THR A 397 3.81 14.10 2.30
CA THR A 397 4.44 13.80 3.58
C THR A 397 5.93 13.57 3.44
N ALA A 398 6.39 12.85 2.40
CA ALA A 398 7.80 12.70 2.08
C ALA A 398 8.47 14.07 1.83
N LEU A 399 7.82 14.95 1.06
CA LEU A 399 8.34 16.29 0.80
C LEU A 399 8.42 17.14 2.08
N ARG A 400 7.37 17.14 2.91
CA ARG A 400 7.38 17.86 4.21
C ARG A 400 8.50 17.34 5.12
N MET A 401 8.65 16.02 5.23
CA MET A 401 9.70 15.40 6.02
C MET A 401 11.10 15.78 5.52
N MET A 402 11.31 15.79 4.19
CA MET A 402 12.57 16.21 3.59
C MET A 402 12.91 17.66 3.91
N LEU A 403 11.94 18.58 3.78
CA LEU A 403 12.16 20.01 4.06
C LEU A 403 12.53 20.25 5.53
N VAL A 404 11.80 19.64 6.46
CA VAL A 404 12.07 19.76 7.90
C VAL A 404 13.42 19.11 8.27
N ALA A 405 13.69 17.91 7.77
CA ALA A 405 14.96 17.24 8.01
C ALA A 405 16.14 18.05 7.47
N ARG A 406 16.01 18.65 6.28
CA ARG A 406 17.07 19.48 5.68
C ARG A 406 17.32 20.74 6.51
N ALA A 407 16.26 21.41 6.96
CA ALA A 407 16.39 22.61 7.78
C ALA A 407 17.06 22.33 9.15
N LEU A 408 16.88 21.13 9.70
CA LEU A 408 17.39 20.78 11.02
C LEU A 408 18.77 20.12 11.00
N LEU A 409 19.03 19.27 10.00
CA LEU A 409 20.13 18.29 9.99
C LEU A 409 21.21 18.56 8.95
N LEU A 410 20.99 19.45 7.98
CA LEU A 410 22.03 19.88 7.06
C LEU A 410 22.89 20.94 7.76
N GLU A 411 24.15 20.63 8.03
CA GLU A 411 25.05 21.51 8.79
C GLU A 411 26.29 21.85 7.97
N ASP A 412 26.76 23.10 8.03
CA ASP A 412 27.91 23.57 7.25
C ASP A 412 29.20 22.81 7.56
N ARG A 413 29.33 22.22 8.76
CA ARG A 413 30.49 21.38 9.13
C ARG A 413 30.64 20.13 8.26
N ASP A 414 29.54 19.65 7.68
CA ASP A 414 29.54 18.47 6.81
C ASP A 414 29.67 18.84 5.33
N ARG A 415 29.82 20.14 5.02
CA ARG A 415 29.97 20.61 3.66
C ARG A 415 31.31 20.11 3.11
N PRO A 416 31.33 19.41 1.95
CA PRO A 416 32.59 19.04 1.31
C PRO A 416 33.42 20.30 1.10
N ILE A 417 34.59 20.35 1.73
CA ILE A 417 35.56 21.42 1.49
C ILE A 417 36.05 21.21 0.06
N GLU A 418 35.78 22.17 -0.82
CA GLU A 418 36.47 22.23 -2.10
C GLU A 418 37.95 22.47 -1.77
N CYS A 419 38.78 21.42 -1.83
CA CYS A 419 40.22 21.61 -1.89
C CYS A 419 40.50 22.34 -3.19
N GLU A 420 40.53 23.67 -3.14
CA GLU A 420 41.30 24.43 -4.10
C GLU A 420 42.74 23.93 -3.98
N ASP A 421 43.31 23.43 -5.08
CA ASP A 421 44.73 23.11 -5.22
C ASP A 421 45.54 24.38 -4.92
N ASN A 422 45.81 24.63 -3.64
CA ASN A 422 46.63 25.74 -3.15
C ASN A 422 48.13 25.44 -3.24
N ASP A 423 48.56 24.75 -4.31
CA ASP A 423 49.96 24.38 -4.55
C ASP A 423 50.59 25.10 -5.77
N ILE A 424 50.03 26.23 -6.22
CA ILE A 424 50.61 27.03 -7.33
C ILE A 424 50.78 28.52 -6.99
N LEU A 425 50.96 28.90 -5.72
CA LEU A 425 51.28 30.31 -5.36
C LEU A 425 52.49 30.50 -4.42
N GLU A 426 53.43 29.56 -4.38
CA GLU A 426 54.76 29.79 -3.80
C GLU A 426 55.87 29.61 -4.85
N ARG A 427 55.96 30.55 -5.80
CA ARG A 427 57.23 30.92 -6.46
C ARG A 427 56.98 32.11 -7.38
N MET A 428 57.23 33.33 -6.90
CA MET A 428 57.98 34.37 -7.62
C MET A 428 58.14 35.63 -6.74
N PRO A 429 59.18 36.44 -6.98
CA PRO A 429 59.88 37.19 -5.93
C PRO A 429 59.41 38.63 -5.74
N ILE A 430 59.65 39.12 -4.52
CA ILE A 430 59.42 40.47 -4.00
C ILE A 430 60.08 41.55 -4.91
N PRO A 431 59.34 42.58 -5.38
CA PRO A 431 59.94 43.80 -5.88
C PRO A 431 60.12 44.83 -4.75
N ARG A 432 61.32 45.44 -4.70
CA ARG A 432 61.67 46.57 -3.82
C ARG A 432 60.97 47.86 -4.29
N PRO A 433 60.72 48.83 -3.38
CA PRO A 433 60.06 50.09 -3.71
C PRO A 433 61.02 51.05 -4.41
N THR A 434 60.53 51.79 -5.42
CA THR A 434 61.23 52.91 -6.03
C THR A 434 60.36 54.16 -5.93
N GLU A 435 60.98 55.27 -5.54
CA GLU A 435 60.36 56.52 -5.09
C GLU A 435 59.90 57.45 -6.24
N GLY A 436 58.70 58.04 -6.06
CA GLY A 436 58.29 59.39 -6.52
C GLY A 436 57.79 59.59 -7.97
N PRO A 437 57.11 60.72 -8.30
CA PRO A 437 56.65 61.81 -7.43
C PRO A 437 55.14 62.12 -7.50
N VAL A 438 54.73 62.87 -6.49
CA VAL A 438 53.43 63.46 -6.14
C VAL A 438 52.92 64.46 -7.18
N VAL A 439 51.64 64.39 -7.53
CA VAL A 439 50.84 65.55 -7.94
C VAL A 439 49.49 65.51 -7.21
N SER A 440 49.32 66.51 -6.37
CA SER A 440 48.16 66.86 -5.53
C SER A 440 47.02 67.48 -6.32
N PHE A 441 45.76 67.26 -5.91
CA PHE A 441 44.66 68.25 -5.95
C PHE A 441 43.59 67.89 -4.89
N PRO A 442 42.80 68.86 -4.40
CA PRO A 442 42.61 69.08 -2.96
C PRO A 442 41.21 68.71 -2.41
N MET A 443 41.15 68.77 -1.07
CA MET A 443 40.08 68.48 -0.12
C MET A 443 38.66 69.02 -0.41
N ASP A 444 37.68 68.23 0.06
CA ASP A 444 36.29 68.58 0.39
C ASP A 444 36.16 69.79 1.34
N PRO A 445 34.95 70.35 1.55
CA PRO A 445 34.09 69.78 2.62
C PRO A 445 32.55 69.88 2.40
N ASP A 446 31.87 68.98 3.13
CA ASP A 446 30.50 69.05 3.70
C ASP A 446 29.26 68.95 2.79
N SER A 447 28.53 67.84 2.90
CA SER A 447 27.23 67.81 3.60
C SER A 447 26.58 66.42 3.58
N ASP A 448 25.96 66.12 4.71
CA ASP A 448 25.26 64.88 5.09
C ASP A 448 24.08 64.49 4.18
N ASP A 449 23.82 63.18 4.18
CA ASP A 449 22.55 62.57 4.63
C ASP A 449 21.90 61.55 3.66
N SER A 450 21.70 60.36 4.23
CA SER A 450 20.66 59.34 4.03
C SER A 450 19.98 59.10 2.67
N SER A 451 20.16 57.85 2.20
CA SER A 451 19.08 56.88 1.87
C SER A 451 17.96 57.29 0.91
N SER A 452 17.99 56.74 -0.32
CA SER A 452 16.96 55.87 -0.92
C SER A 452 17.07 55.85 -2.45
N GLY A 453 17.08 54.65 -3.05
CA GLY A 453 17.04 54.47 -4.50
C GLY A 453 17.13 53.00 -4.91
N GLU A 454 16.06 52.50 -5.52
CA GLU A 454 15.86 51.14 -6.06
C GLU A 454 16.97 50.71 -7.04
N PRO A 455 17.29 49.39 -7.17
CA PRO A 455 18.08 48.92 -8.29
C PRO A 455 17.21 48.53 -9.49
N THR A 456 17.43 49.31 -10.54
CA THR A 456 17.03 49.16 -11.93
C THR A 456 17.32 47.77 -12.51
N TYR A 457 16.34 47.18 -13.20
CA TYR A 457 16.47 45.95 -13.98
C TYR A 457 17.40 46.16 -15.20
N TYR A 458 18.47 45.37 -15.30
CA TYR A 458 19.22 45.20 -16.55
C TYR A 458 18.72 43.94 -17.28
N HIS A 459 18.15 44.15 -18.47
CA HIS A 459 17.85 43.10 -19.43
C HIS A 459 19.17 42.67 -20.12
N VAL A 460 19.55 41.40 -20.00
CA VAL A 460 20.61 40.79 -20.83
C VAL A 460 19.93 39.79 -21.75
N GLU A 461 19.76 40.17 -23.02
CA GLU A 461 19.45 39.24 -24.11
C GLU A 461 20.72 38.49 -24.54
N ASN A 462 20.54 37.22 -24.91
CA ASN A 462 21.52 36.28 -25.48
C ASN A 462 22.56 35.65 -24.52
N ALA A 463 22.08 34.78 -23.63
CA ALA A 463 22.85 33.62 -23.18
C ALA A 463 22.32 32.37 -23.90
N ALA A 464 23.17 31.71 -24.69
CA ALA A 464 22.82 30.43 -25.30
C ALA A 464 22.54 29.38 -24.20
N PRO A 465 21.43 28.63 -24.25
CA PRO A 465 21.10 27.63 -23.24
C PRO A 465 22.00 26.40 -23.40
N SER A 466 23.13 26.37 -22.69
CA SER A 466 24.02 25.21 -22.61
C SER A 466 23.75 24.42 -21.32
N GLY A 467 23.08 23.28 -21.46
CA GLY A 467 22.89 22.30 -20.40
C GLY A 467 22.86 20.87 -20.98
N PRO A 468 23.18 19.83 -20.20
CA PRO A 468 23.35 18.45 -20.68
C PRO A 468 22.06 17.80 -21.22
N PHE A 469 20.91 18.47 -21.06
CA PHE A 469 19.59 18.06 -21.53
C PHE A 469 19.03 18.95 -22.64
N HIS A 470 19.84 19.89 -23.17
CA HIS A 470 19.45 20.67 -24.33
C HIS A 470 19.45 19.77 -25.58
N PRO A 471 18.48 19.86 -26.50
CA PRO A 471 18.39 19.00 -27.69
C PRO A 471 19.63 19.04 -28.60
N SER A 472 20.45 20.08 -28.50
CA SER A 472 21.72 20.23 -29.21
C SER A 472 22.96 19.85 -28.40
N ALA A 473 22.80 19.35 -27.17
CA ALA A 473 23.90 18.87 -26.35
C ALA A 473 24.31 17.45 -26.76
N VAL A 474 25.61 17.20 -26.90
CA VAL A 474 26.18 15.90 -27.31
C VAL A 474 25.80 14.76 -26.35
N SER A 475 25.49 15.09 -25.08
CA SER A 475 24.98 14.13 -24.08
C SER A 475 23.50 13.75 -24.26
N PHE A 476 22.72 14.53 -25.00
CA PHE A 476 21.29 14.31 -25.19
C PHE A 476 21.03 13.06 -26.03
N ASP A 477 21.72 12.89 -27.15
CA ASP A 477 21.56 11.73 -28.05
C ASP A 477 21.95 10.40 -27.38
N SER A 478 22.89 10.45 -26.44
CA SER A 478 23.28 9.28 -25.64
C SER A 478 22.22 8.86 -24.61
N GLN A 479 21.36 9.79 -24.17
CA GLN A 479 20.34 9.57 -23.13
C GLN A 479 18.92 9.43 -23.71
N PHE A 480 18.69 9.86 -24.96
CA PHE A 480 17.38 9.89 -25.62
C PHE A 480 17.42 9.49 -27.11
N PRO A 481 17.86 8.26 -27.47
CA PRO A 481 18.16 7.88 -28.85
C PRO A 481 16.97 7.80 -29.82
N ASN A 482 15.73 8.04 -29.37
CA ASN A 482 14.51 7.92 -30.18
C ASN A 482 13.68 9.22 -30.24
N LEU A 483 14.22 10.37 -29.81
CA LEU A 483 13.57 11.67 -30.01
C LEU A 483 14.13 12.34 -31.28
N PRO A 484 13.29 12.87 -32.19
CA PRO A 484 13.79 13.61 -33.34
C PRO A 484 14.49 14.90 -32.85
N SER A 485 15.79 15.02 -33.13
CA SER A 485 16.54 16.25 -32.89
C SER A 485 16.01 17.35 -33.82
N ALA A 486 15.58 18.48 -33.27
CA ALA A 486 15.12 19.62 -34.05
C ALA A 486 16.32 20.28 -34.73
N ALA A 487 16.47 20.08 -36.04
CA ALA A 487 17.48 20.76 -36.83
C ALA A 487 17.21 22.28 -36.86
N PRO A 488 18.25 23.14 -36.75
CA PRO A 488 18.13 24.57 -37.02
C PRO A 488 17.76 24.80 -38.49
N GLY A 489 16.84 25.73 -38.75
CA GLY A 489 16.39 26.08 -40.10
C GLY A 489 17.52 26.57 -41.02
N PRO A 490 17.35 26.47 -42.35
CA PRO A 490 18.44 26.65 -43.31
C PRO A 490 18.73 28.12 -43.62
N PRO A 491 19.99 28.51 -43.89
CA PRO A 491 20.29 29.71 -44.64
C PRO A 491 20.19 29.45 -46.15
N LEU A 492 19.88 30.53 -46.87
CA LEU A 492 19.53 30.61 -48.28
C LEU A 492 20.59 30.05 -49.26
N ALA A 493 20.09 29.20 -50.17
CA ALA A 493 20.40 29.03 -51.60
C ALA A 493 21.85 29.14 -52.12
N LEU A 494 22.31 28.06 -52.79
CA LEU A 494 22.76 28.10 -54.19
C LEU A 494 22.73 26.69 -54.82
N ARG A 495 22.16 26.63 -56.03
CA ARG A 495 21.91 25.44 -56.87
C ARG A 495 23.21 24.87 -57.48
N ILE A 496 23.23 23.55 -57.76
CA ILE A 496 23.46 22.90 -59.09
C ILE A 496 23.59 21.36 -58.89
N PRO A 497 23.19 20.51 -59.87
CA PRO A 497 22.52 19.23 -59.60
C PRO A 497 23.26 17.95 -60.05
N SER A 498 22.77 16.83 -59.52
CA SER A 498 22.65 15.47 -60.09
C SER A 498 23.89 14.68 -60.53
N GLY A 499 24.02 13.47 -59.97
CA GLY A 499 24.88 12.39 -60.46
C GLY A 499 24.49 11.06 -59.83
N ASP A 500 24.17 10.11 -60.69
CA ASP A 500 23.45 8.85 -60.52
C ASP A 500 24.39 7.67 -60.13
N LEU A 501 23.80 6.50 -59.81
CA LEU A 501 24.37 5.11 -59.87
C LEU A 501 24.89 4.37 -58.59
N SER A 502 24.08 3.38 -58.19
CA SER A 502 24.32 1.92 -58.03
C SER A 502 25.47 1.33 -57.19
N ASP A 503 25.06 0.42 -56.28
CA ASP A 503 25.60 -0.91 -55.94
C ASP A 503 27.05 -1.28 -56.32
N THR A 504 27.87 -1.70 -55.34
CA THR A 504 28.36 -3.10 -55.20
C THR A 504 29.25 -3.33 -53.98
N ASN A 505 29.09 -4.52 -53.40
CA ASN A 505 29.99 -5.16 -52.43
C ASN A 505 31.43 -5.28 -52.96
N GLN A 506 32.44 -5.04 -52.12
CA GLN A 506 33.52 -6.01 -51.91
C GLN A 506 34.45 -5.73 -50.72
N THR A 507 34.77 -6.83 -50.06
CA THR A 507 35.62 -7.09 -48.91
C THR A 507 37.10 -6.87 -49.22
N ARG A 508 37.85 -6.20 -48.33
CA ARG A 508 39.32 -6.36 -48.23
C ARG A 508 39.77 -6.28 -46.77
N ARG A 509 40.72 -7.16 -46.43
CA ARG A 509 41.05 -7.63 -45.07
C ARG A 509 42.32 -6.95 -44.53
N ALA A 510 42.25 -6.54 -43.25
CA ALA A 510 43.32 -6.32 -42.24
C ALA A 510 44.22 -5.06 -42.33
N PRO A 511 44.81 -4.55 -41.21
CA PRO A 511 44.92 -5.14 -39.85
C PRO A 511 44.45 -4.25 -38.66
N LEU A 512 44.35 -4.88 -37.48
CA LEU A 512 43.98 -4.29 -36.17
C LEU A 512 44.84 -3.08 -35.77
N PRO A 513 44.27 -2.17 -34.96
CA PRO A 513 44.89 -1.87 -33.66
C PRO A 513 43.89 -1.88 -32.48
N SER A 514 44.33 -2.53 -31.39
CA SER A 514 44.10 -2.22 -29.97
C SER A 514 42.71 -1.72 -29.50
N GLN A 515 42.02 -2.58 -28.74
CA GLN A 515 40.98 -2.20 -27.79
C GLN A 515 41.46 -1.12 -26.80
N PRO A 516 40.59 -0.15 -26.47
CA PRO A 516 40.53 0.40 -25.11
C PRO A 516 39.28 -0.11 -24.38
N ALA A 517 39.46 -0.23 -23.07
CA ALA A 517 38.61 -0.91 -22.12
C ALA A 517 37.15 -0.45 -22.07
N ALA A 518 36.29 -1.42 -21.74
CA ALA A 518 34.91 -1.24 -21.37
C ALA A 518 34.74 -0.09 -20.35
N THR A 519 33.97 0.92 -20.71
CA THR A 519 33.43 1.91 -19.79
C THR A 519 32.38 1.22 -18.91
N ALA A 520 32.86 0.62 -17.83
CA ALA A 520 32.03 0.21 -16.72
C ALA A 520 31.27 1.43 -16.20
N THR A 521 29.96 1.46 -16.44
CA THR A 521 29.00 2.30 -15.71
C THR A 521 29.18 2.03 -14.22
N ARG A 522 29.99 2.85 -13.56
CA ARG A 522 30.07 2.93 -12.10
C ARG A 522 28.70 3.33 -11.59
N ARG A 523 27.90 2.34 -11.18
CA ARG A 523 26.95 2.52 -10.08
C ARG A 523 27.79 3.04 -8.91
N ARG A 524 27.74 4.34 -8.64
CA ARG A 524 28.26 4.88 -7.40
C ARG A 524 27.32 4.36 -6.31
N ASN A 525 27.77 3.33 -5.60
CA ASN A 525 27.25 3.02 -4.29
C ASN A 525 27.34 4.31 -3.47
N ILE A 526 26.22 4.71 -2.89
CA ILE A 526 26.17 5.73 -1.83
C ILE A 526 27.24 5.32 -0.82
N ARG A 527 28.29 6.12 -0.68
CA ARG A 527 29.26 5.93 0.40
C ARG A 527 28.50 6.12 1.69
N ASP A 528 28.59 5.16 2.60
CA ASP A 528 28.32 5.37 4.03
C ASP A 528 29.34 6.40 4.55
N SER A 529 29.13 7.69 4.28
CA SER A 529 29.62 8.75 5.15
C SER A 529 28.68 8.79 6.35
N GLY A 530 28.79 7.76 7.19
CA GLY A 530 27.99 7.64 8.41
C GLY A 530 28.27 8.85 9.29
N LYS A 531 27.35 9.83 9.27
CA LYS A 531 27.25 10.89 10.28
C LYS A 531 27.17 10.21 11.65
N GLN A 532 28.30 10.14 12.35
CA GLN A 532 28.37 9.54 13.68
C GLN A 532 27.80 10.47 14.73
N GLU A 533 27.93 11.79 14.53
CA GLU A 533 27.41 12.82 15.41
C GLU A 533 26.33 13.63 14.69
N TRP A 534 25.12 13.60 15.25
CA TRP A 534 24.01 14.42 14.79
C TRP A 534 23.87 15.63 15.71
N ARG A 535 23.14 16.65 15.26
CA ARG A 535 22.95 17.89 16.01
C ARG A 535 22.46 17.63 17.44
N TYR A 536 23.04 18.36 18.40
CA TYR A 536 22.77 18.24 19.84
C TYR A 536 23.05 16.86 20.45
N ASP A 537 23.97 16.08 19.83
CA ASP A 537 24.38 14.74 20.29
C ASP A 537 23.22 13.75 20.43
N LEU A 538 22.10 14.03 19.75
CA LEU A 538 20.94 13.15 19.74
C LEU A 538 21.15 12.01 18.74
N PRO A 539 20.89 10.75 19.11
CA PRO A 539 20.99 9.64 18.18
C PRO A 539 20.06 9.80 16.96
N PHE A 540 20.48 9.29 15.80
CA PHE A 540 19.69 9.30 14.55
C PHE A 540 18.24 8.85 14.75
N ASN A 541 18.04 7.78 15.52
CA ASN A 541 16.74 7.19 15.79
C ASN A 541 15.80 8.17 16.53
N ILE A 542 16.35 9.02 17.40
CA ILE A 542 15.62 10.04 18.14
C ILE A 542 15.23 11.18 17.21
N TRP A 543 16.18 11.69 16.41
CA TRP A 543 15.89 12.70 15.39
C TRP A 543 14.82 12.25 14.40
N ARG A 544 14.91 11.01 13.94
CA ARG A 544 13.91 10.41 13.05
C ARG A 544 12.52 10.45 13.68
N ARG A 545 12.40 10.01 14.93
CA ARG A 545 11.11 10.00 15.64
C ARG A 545 10.57 11.41 15.83
N ILE A 546 11.40 12.36 16.27
CA ILE A 546 11.00 13.77 16.45
C ILE A 546 10.46 14.36 15.14
N ILE A 547 11.20 14.18 14.04
CA ILE A 547 10.82 14.74 12.73
C ILE A 547 9.58 14.02 12.18
N ALA A 548 9.52 12.69 12.29
CA ALA A 548 8.38 11.91 11.83
C ALA A 548 7.09 12.31 12.56
N GLU A 549 7.15 12.49 13.88
CA GLU A 549 6.02 12.96 14.69
C GLU A 549 5.62 14.39 14.30
N ALA A 550 6.58 15.30 14.16
CA ALA A 550 6.33 16.70 13.81
C ALA A 550 5.66 16.89 12.44
N VAL A 551 5.99 16.05 11.45
CA VAL A 551 5.41 16.13 10.09
C VAL A 551 4.23 15.19 9.87
N GLY A 552 3.87 14.39 10.88
CA GLY A 552 2.82 13.38 10.78
C GLY A 552 3.16 12.24 9.81
N ALA A 553 4.42 11.83 9.75
CA ALA A 553 4.89 10.73 8.89
C ALA A 553 4.48 9.34 9.38
N ASP A 554 4.17 9.21 10.68
CA ASP A 554 3.83 7.93 11.29
C ASP A 554 2.57 7.32 10.66
N GLY A 555 2.69 6.03 10.35
CA GLY A 555 1.65 5.30 9.64
C GLY A 555 1.49 5.71 8.17
N ILE A 556 2.21 6.71 7.65
CA ILE A 556 2.28 7.04 6.20
C ILE A 556 3.56 6.47 5.62
N LEU A 557 4.72 6.97 6.05
CA LEU A 557 6.04 6.54 5.61
C LEU A 557 6.56 5.42 6.51
N ASP A 558 7.11 4.37 5.92
CA ASP A 558 7.79 3.31 6.68
C ASP A 558 9.16 3.76 7.21
N LEU A 559 9.77 2.94 8.08
CA LEU A 559 11.05 3.25 8.71
C LEU A 559 12.18 3.46 7.69
N GLU A 560 12.19 2.69 6.61
CA GLU A 560 13.21 2.75 5.58
C GLU A 560 13.07 4.02 4.73
N GLN A 561 11.85 4.36 4.31
CA GLN A 561 11.51 5.61 3.63
C GLN A 561 11.89 6.82 4.47
N GLN A 562 11.52 6.83 5.76
CA GLN A 562 11.91 7.88 6.69
C GLN A 562 13.44 8.05 6.77
N THR A 563 14.15 6.92 6.87
CA THR A 563 15.62 6.89 6.95
C THR A 563 16.26 7.42 5.68
N ARG A 564 15.82 6.96 4.50
CA ARG A 564 16.29 7.44 3.20
C ARG A 564 16.02 8.93 3.00
N ILE A 565 14.86 9.43 3.44
CA ILE A 565 14.53 10.87 3.37
C ILE A 565 15.50 11.67 4.23
N MET A 566 15.77 11.25 5.47
CA MET A 566 16.69 11.99 6.34
C MET A 566 18.10 12.01 5.79
N HIS A 567 18.63 10.88 5.33
CA HIS A 567 19.95 10.84 4.70
C HIS A 567 20.02 11.73 3.47
N TYR A 568 19.01 11.67 2.59
CA TYR A 568 18.90 12.55 1.43
C TYR A 568 18.84 14.05 1.80
N ALA A 569 18.19 14.36 2.92
CA ALA A 569 18.02 15.73 3.39
C ALA A 569 19.29 16.31 4.00
N SER A 570 20.10 15.48 4.67
CA SER A 570 21.34 15.86 5.37
C SER A 570 22.61 15.78 4.52
N ASP A 571 22.50 15.38 3.25
CA ASP A 571 23.64 15.19 2.34
C ASP A 571 23.90 16.44 1.49
N TRP A 572 25.10 17.01 1.63
CA TRP A 572 25.54 18.16 0.85
C TRP A 572 25.81 17.84 -0.62
N ASP A 573 26.18 16.61 -0.97
CA ASP A 573 26.36 16.22 -2.37
C ASP A 573 25.04 16.30 -3.13
N VAL A 574 23.93 15.94 -2.47
CA VAL A 574 22.57 16.09 -3.01
C VAL A 574 22.22 17.56 -3.23
N VAL A 575 22.63 18.44 -2.31
CA VAL A 575 22.40 19.88 -2.42
C VAL A 575 23.24 20.49 -3.54
N ALA A 576 24.54 20.19 -3.58
CA ALA A 576 25.46 20.64 -4.62
C ALA A 576 24.99 20.18 -6.01
N TYR A 577 24.56 18.92 -6.12
CA TYR A 577 23.95 18.41 -7.34
C TYR A 577 22.65 19.15 -7.70
N GLY A 578 21.79 19.45 -6.72
CA GLY A 578 20.59 20.25 -6.93
C GLY A 578 20.89 21.67 -7.46
N VAL A 579 21.96 22.30 -6.97
CA VAL A 579 22.44 23.61 -7.44
C VAL A 579 23.03 23.51 -8.85
N GLN A 580 23.67 22.39 -9.20
CA GLN A 580 24.27 22.17 -10.51
C GLN A 580 23.21 21.96 -11.61
N ILE A 581 21.99 21.51 -11.28
CA ILE A 581 20.87 21.39 -12.22
C ILE A 581 19.96 22.65 -12.22
N LYS A 582 20.53 23.83 -12.03
CA LYS A 582 19.83 25.10 -12.29
C LYS A 582 19.26 25.07 -13.72
N GLY A 583 17.94 24.99 -13.85
CA GLY A 583 17.22 24.95 -15.13
C GLY A 583 16.27 23.76 -15.34
N THR A 584 16.28 22.72 -14.49
CA THR A 584 15.25 21.67 -14.56
C THR A 584 13.90 22.12 -14.01
N GLU A 585 12.81 21.75 -14.67
CA GLU A 585 11.45 22.06 -14.20
C GLU A 585 11.18 21.41 -12.82
N LEU A 586 10.42 22.11 -11.97
CA LEU A 586 10.13 21.69 -10.59
C LEU A 586 9.60 20.24 -10.50
N HIS A 587 8.72 19.84 -11.41
CA HIS A 587 8.13 18.50 -11.42
C HIS A 587 9.17 17.39 -11.64
N GLN A 588 10.26 17.67 -12.38
CA GLN A 588 11.37 16.72 -12.59
C GLN A 588 12.24 16.58 -11.35
N GLN A 589 12.48 17.69 -10.64
CA GLN A 589 13.22 17.67 -9.38
C GLN A 589 12.46 16.89 -8.30
N LEU A 590 11.14 17.13 -8.19
CA LEU A 590 10.25 16.39 -7.29
C LEU A 590 10.19 14.90 -7.64
N TRP A 591 10.10 14.56 -8.93
CA TRP A 591 10.18 13.17 -9.38
C TRP A 591 11.50 12.52 -8.96
N LYS A 592 12.62 13.19 -9.20
CA LYS A 592 13.94 12.67 -8.84
C LYS A 592 14.09 12.46 -7.34
N PHE A 593 13.59 13.39 -6.52
CA PHE A 593 13.56 13.24 -5.07
C PHE A 593 12.78 11.98 -4.67
N LEU A 594 11.50 11.87 -5.06
CA LEU A 594 10.63 10.76 -4.69
C LEU A 594 11.17 9.41 -5.17
N GLU A 595 11.80 9.37 -6.35
CA GLU A 595 12.47 8.18 -6.87
C GLU A 595 13.68 7.81 -6.01
N SER A 596 14.51 8.79 -5.62
CA SER A 596 15.73 8.54 -4.84
C SER A 596 15.44 8.00 -3.45
N VAL A 597 14.33 8.44 -2.83
CA VAL A 597 13.94 7.99 -1.49
C VAL A 597 12.91 6.86 -1.50
N GLY A 598 12.49 6.39 -2.68
CA GLY A 598 11.52 5.29 -2.81
C GLY A 598 10.13 5.62 -2.26
N CYS A 599 9.66 6.86 -2.41
CA CYS A 599 8.40 7.34 -1.82
C CYS A 599 7.27 7.51 -2.84
N PHE A 600 7.31 6.80 -3.97
CA PHE A 600 6.20 6.82 -4.94
C PHE A 600 4.99 5.99 -4.49
N THR A 601 5.23 4.94 -3.70
CA THR A 601 4.24 3.94 -3.29
C THR A 601 4.49 3.52 -1.85
N TYR A 602 3.49 2.91 -1.21
CA TYR A 602 3.63 2.31 0.11
C TYR A 602 4.39 0.98 0.05
N SER A 603 5.25 0.72 1.03
CA SER A 603 5.93 -0.56 1.21
C SER A 603 5.12 -1.48 2.14
N PRO A 604 5.29 -2.81 2.03
CA PRO A 604 4.75 -3.73 3.04
C PRO A 604 5.39 -3.49 4.42
N LEU A 605 4.70 -3.94 5.48
CA LEU A 605 5.22 -3.90 6.85
C LEU A 605 6.51 -4.71 7.03
#